data_AF-A0A3C0A8P5-F1
#
_entry.id   AF-A0A3C0A8P5-F1
#
_cell.length_a   1.000
_cell.length_b   1.000
_cell.length_c   1.000
_cell.angle_alpha   90.00
_cell.angle_beta   90.00
_cell.angle_gamma   90.00
#
_symmetry.space_group_name_H-M   'P 1'
#
loop_
_entity.id
_entity.type
_entity.pdbx_description
1 polymer ?
#
loop_
_entity_poly.entity_id
_entity_poly.type
_entity_poly.pdbx_seq_one_letter_code
_entity_poly.pdbx_strand_id
1 'polypeptide(L)'
;SMVYYFYKKELQNQGEANKADFKYPGPIPFSKETAILMMADSVEAASKSLKEPTSTKIDVFVEKIIDAQMEQGQFLNANVTFKEIELIKKVLKKKLNNMFHLRVEYPE
;
A
#
# COMPACT_ATOMS: atom_id res chain seq x y z
N SER A 1 -6.91 -8.41 2.94
CA SER A 1 -6.01 -7.25 3.19
C SER A 1 -6.66 -6.34 4.22
N MET A 2 -5.90 -5.77 5.16
CA MET A 2 -6.43 -4.79 6.12
C MET A 2 -6.17 -3.38 5.59
N VAL A 3 -7.19 -2.53 5.52
CA VAL A 3 -7.07 -1.10 5.17
C VAL A 3 -6.50 -0.35 6.37
N TYR A 4 -5.20 -0.56 6.59
CA TYR A 4 -4.50 -0.18 7.82
C TYR A 4 -4.62 1.29 8.17
N TYR A 5 -4.65 2.16 7.15
CA TYR A 5 -4.80 3.60 7.34
C TYR A 5 -6.11 3.95 8.07
N PHE A 6 -7.25 3.42 7.61
CA PHE A 6 -8.54 3.69 8.25
C PHE A 6 -8.66 3.02 9.61
N TYR A 7 -8.12 1.81 9.78
CA TYR A 7 -8.03 1.17 11.09
C TYR A 7 -7.27 2.03 12.11
N LYS A 8 -6.11 2.57 11.72
CA LYS A 8 -5.31 3.44 12.58
C LYS A 8 -5.99 4.78 12.86
N LYS A 9 -6.66 5.34 11.85
CA LYS A 9 -7.44 6.58 12.00
C LYS A 9 -8.59 6.38 12.99
N GLU A 10 -9.33 5.28 12.88
CA GLU A 10 -10.43 4.96 13.79
C GLU A 10 -9.93 4.75 15.22
N LEU A 11 -8.85 3.98 15.38
CA LEU A 11 -8.23 3.75 16.68
C LEU A 11 -7.76 5.05 17.35
N GLN A 12 -7.26 6.01 16.57
CA GLN A 12 -6.88 7.33 17.08
C GLN A 12 -8.08 8.19 17.46
N ASN A 13 -9.21 8.06 16.76
CA ASN A 13 -10.41 8.87 16.98
C ASN A 13 -11.28 8.34 18.13
N GLN A 14 -11.47 7.02 18.21
CA GLN A 14 -12.40 6.38 19.14
C GLN A 14 -11.72 5.64 20.29
N GLY A 15 -10.39 5.48 20.26
CA GLY A 15 -9.64 4.69 21.25
C GLY A 15 -9.78 3.17 21.08
N GLU A 16 -10.78 2.72 20.34
CA GLU A 16 -10.99 1.32 19.94
C GLU A 16 -11.34 1.21 18.45
N ALA A 17 -10.96 0.10 17.83
CA ALA A 17 -11.33 -0.20 16.45
C ALA A 17 -11.34 -1.72 16.25
N ASN A 18 -12.42 -2.25 15.68
CA ASN A 18 -12.49 -3.66 15.33
C ASN A 18 -11.73 -3.92 14.02
N LYS A 19 -10.67 -4.72 14.09
CA LYS A 19 -9.84 -5.06 12.92
C LYS A 19 -10.62 -5.74 11.79
N ALA A 20 -11.74 -6.42 12.08
CA ALA A 20 -12.54 -7.11 11.07
C ALA A 20 -13.20 -6.13 10.08
N ASP A 21 -13.64 -4.97 10.57
CA ASP A 21 -14.36 -3.96 9.78
C ASP A 21 -13.45 -3.27 8.75
N PHE A 22 -12.14 -3.34 8.99
CA PHE A 22 -11.12 -2.79 8.12
C PHE A 22 -10.41 -3.86 7.29
N LYS A 23 -10.96 -5.08 7.18
CA LYS A 23 -10.42 -6.11 6.30
C LYS A 23 -11.31 -6.28 5.06
N TYR A 24 -10.68 -6.36 3.89
CA TYR A 24 -11.37 -6.79 2.68
C TYR A 24 -11.94 -8.19 2.88
N PRO A 25 -13.23 -8.42 2.52
CA PRO A 25 -13.83 -9.73 2.54
C PRO A 25 -13.14 -10.62 1.51
N GLY A 26 -12.83 -11.86 1.91
CA GLY A 26 -12.27 -12.86 1.03
C GLY A 26 -10.98 -13.49 1.54
N PRO A 27 -10.53 -14.58 0.88
CA PRO A 27 -9.31 -15.26 1.23
C PRO A 27 -8.08 -14.38 0.94
N ILE A 28 -6.94 -14.77 1.48
CA ILE A 28 -5.66 -14.22 1.03
C ILE A 28 -5.49 -14.42 -0.49
N PRO A 29 -4.77 -13.51 -1.18
CA PRO A 29 -4.45 -13.61 -2.59
C PRO A 29 -4.03 -15.01 -3.01
N PHE A 30 -4.69 -15.54 -4.05
CA PHE A 30 -4.47 -16.88 -4.58
C PHE A 30 -3.94 -16.86 -6.03
N SER A 31 -3.75 -15.66 -6.59
CA SER A 31 -3.15 -15.45 -7.90
C SER A 31 -2.21 -14.25 -7.89
N LYS A 32 -1.33 -14.14 -8.88
CA LYS A 32 -0.42 -13.00 -9.02
C LYS A 32 -1.18 -11.69 -9.18
N GLU A 33 -2.27 -11.70 -9.93
CA GLU A 33 -3.13 -10.54 -10.20
C GLU A 33 -3.78 -10.04 -8.90
N THR A 34 -4.28 -10.95 -8.06
CA THR A 34 -4.88 -10.57 -6.78
C THR A 34 -3.85 -10.07 -5.77
N ALA A 35 -2.60 -10.55 -5.82
CA ALA A 35 -1.50 -10.00 -5.04
C ALA A 35 -1.11 -8.58 -5.51
N ILE A 36 -1.03 -8.36 -6.83
CA ILE A 36 -0.80 -7.03 -7.43
C ILE A 36 -1.91 -6.07 -7.03
N LEU A 37 -3.17 -6.50 -7.11
CA LEU A 37 -4.33 -5.70 -6.72
C LEU A 37 -4.25 -5.28 -5.24
N MET A 38 -3.94 -6.22 -4.35
CA MET A 38 -3.77 -5.96 -2.92
C MET A 38 -2.66 -4.91 -2.65
N MET A 39 -1.50 -5.06 -3.31
CA MET A 39 -0.38 -4.13 -3.16
C MET A 39 -0.74 -2.73 -3.65
N ALA A 40 -1.32 -2.64 -4.84
CA ALA A 40 -1.70 -1.37 -5.47
C ALA A 40 -2.75 -0.62 -4.65
N ASP A 41 -3.81 -1.31 -4.21
CA ASP A 41 -4.87 -0.72 -3.39
C ASP A 41 -4.34 -0.19 -2.05
N SER A 42 -3.52 -0.99 -1.36
CA SER A 42 -2.98 -0.62 -0.05
C SER A 42 -2.05 0.59 -0.15
N VAL A 43 -1.22 0.64 -1.20
CA VAL A 43 -0.34 1.77 -1.49
C VAL A 43 -1.14 3.02 -1.87
N GLU A 44 -2.16 2.90 -2.73
CA GLU A 44 -3.03 4.01 -3.14
C GLU A 44 -3.76 4.62 -1.94
N ALA A 45 -4.45 3.79 -1.17
CA ALA A 45 -5.27 4.23 -0.03
C ALA A 45 -4.41 4.93 1.01
N ALA A 46 -3.24 4.38 1.29
CA ALA A 46 -2.32 4.98 2.24
C ALA A 46 -1.67 6.27 1.67
N SER A 47 -1.37 6.32 0.36
CA SER A 47 -0.71 7.49 -0.26
C SER A 47 -1.54 8.78 -0.17
N LYS A 48 -2.87 8.68 -0.08
CA LYS A 48 -3.78 9.83 0.13
C LYS A 48 -3.50 10.61 1.43
N SER A 49 -2.79 10.02 2.37
CA SER A 49 -2.44 10.65 3.65
C SER A 49 -1.08 11.36 3.66
N LEU A 50 -0.30 11.25 2.58
CA LEU A 50 1.00 11.90 2.44
C LEU A 50 0.81 13.40 2.18
N LYS A 51 1.11 14.23 3.20
CA LYS A 51 1.02 15.70 3.12
C LYS A 51 2.12 16.33 2.25
N GLU A 52 3.34 15.79 2.32
CA GLU A 52 4.51 16.30 1.60
C GLU A 52 5.30 15.13 1.01
N PRO A 53 4.87 14.63 -0.15
CA PRO A 53 5.50 13.50 -0.80
C PRO A 53 6.84 13.91 -1.43
N THR A 54 7.93 13.40 -0.90
CA THR A 54 9.24 13.41 -1.57
C THR A 54 9.53 12.02 -2.12
N SER A 55 10.39 11.91 -3.13
CA SER A 55 10.76 10.61 -3.71
C SER A 55 11.25 9.61 -2.66
N THR A 56 12.10 10.06 -1.73
CA THR A 56 12.57 9.23 -0.61
C THR A 56 11.44 8.80 0.32
N LYS A 57 10.50 9.69 0.65
CA LYS A 57 9.35 9.35 1.50
C LYS A 57 8.44 8.35 0.80
N ILE A 58 8.20 8.50 -0.50
CA ILE A 58 7.41 7.56 -1.31
C ILE A 58 8.08 6.19 -1.32
N ASP A 59 9.40 6.13 -1.52
CA ASP A 59 10.13 4.88 -1.57
C ASP A 59 10.01 4.11 -0.25
N VAL A 60 10.34 4.74 0.87
CA VAL A 60 10.23 4.15 2.22
C VAL A 60 8.78 3.74 2.51
N PHE A 61 7.82 4.53 2.04
CA PHE A 61 6.41 4.28 2.26
C PHE A 61 5.92 3.02 1.54
N VAL A 62 6.27 2.87 0.27
CA VAL A 62 5.91 1.68 -0.53
C VAL A 62 6.57 0.42 0.05
N GLU A 63 7.85 0.50 0.43
CA GLU A 63 8.55 -0.62 1.09
C GLU A 63 7.82 -1.07 2.34
N LYS A 64 7.56 -0.13 3.27
CA LYS A 64 6.92 -0.44 4.55
C LYS A 64 5.57 -1.15 4.40
N ILE A 65 4.76 -0.76 3.42
CA ILE A 65 3.43 -1.36 3.22
C ILE A 65 3.57 -2.79 2.69
N ILE A 66 4.40 -2.99 1.67
CA ILE A 66 4.51 -4.28 1.00
C ILE A 66 5.28 -5.27 1.87
N ASP A 67 6.32 -4.83 2.58
CA ASP A 67 7.06 -5.66 3.52
C ASP A 67 6.16 -6.11 4.67
N ALA A 68 5.31 -5.23 5.20
CA ALA A 68 4.33 -5.62 6.22
C ALA A 68 3.34 -6.68 5.71
N GLN A 69 2.94 -6.62 4.42
CA GLN A 69 2.09 -7.65 3.81
C GLN A 69 2.83 -8.98 3.65
N MET A 70 4.12 -8.94 3.30
CA MET A 70 4.99 -10.13 3.23
C MET A 70 5.16 -10.78 4.61
N GLU A 71 5.49 -10.00 5.63
CA GLU A 71 5.65 -10.47 7.02
C GLU A 71 4.36 -11.09 7.57
N GLN A 72 3.21 -10.56 7.17
CA GLN A 72 1.88 -11.09 7.52
C GLN A 72 1.46 -12.31 6.67
N GLY A 73 2.34 -12.82 5.81
CA GLY A 73 2.06 -13.99 4.97
C GLY A 73 0.95 -13.79 3.94
N GLN A 74 0.65 -12.54 3.54
CA GLN A 74 -0.50 -12.26 2.66
C GLN A 74 -0.35 -12.84 1.24
N PHE A 75 0.88 -13.15 0.80
CA PHE A 75 1.15 -13.64 -0.55
C PHE A 75 1.40 -15.15 -0.63
N LEU A 76 1.27 -15.88 0.49
CA LEU A 76 1.60 -17.31 0.58
C LEU A 76 0.90 -18.18 -0.48
N ASN A 77 -0.31 -17.81 -0.88
CA ASN A 77 -1.12 -18.59 -1.82
C ASN A 77 -1.09 -18.03 -3.26
N ALA A 78 -0.41 -16.91 -3.52
CA ALA A 78 -0.52 -16.17 -4.79
C ALA A 78 0.45 -16.62 -5.90
N ASN A 79 1.34 -17.58 -5.61
CA ASN A 79 2.44 -18.00 -6.50
C ASN A 79 3.20 -16.81 -7.11
N VAL A 80 3.47 -15.79 -6.30
CA VAL A 80 4.23 -14.58 -6.69
C VAL A 80 5.65 -14.70 -6.15
N THR A 81 6.63 -14.47 -7.01
CA THR A 81 8.04 -14.54 -6.62
C THR A 81 8.51 -13.25 -5.96
N PHE A 82 9.56 -13.33 -5.15
CA PHE A 82 10.19 -12.14 -4.57
C PHE A 82 10.65 -11.14 -5.65
N LYS A 83 11.19 -11.64 -6.77
CA LYS A 83 11.57 -10.81 -7.92
C LYS A 83 10.39 -10.03 -8.51
N GLU A 84 9.22 -10.66 -8.60
CA GLU A 84 8.00 -9.98 -9.08
C GLU A 84 7.53 -8.93 -8.08
N ILE A 85 7.60 -9.20 -6.78
CA ILE A 85 7.28 -8.22 -5.72
C ILE A 85 8.18 -6.99 -5.84
N GLU A 86 9.50 -7.17 -5.98
CA GLU A 86 10.45 -6.08 -6.17
C GLU A 86 10.18 -5.26 -7.45
N LEU A 87 9.78 -5.93 -8.53
CA LEU A 87 9.36 -5.26 -9.76
C LEU A 87 8.09 -4.43 -9.54
N ILE A 88 7.10 -4.97 -8.83
CA ILE A 88 5.85 -4.27 -8.51
C ILE A 88 6.12 -3.05 -7.63
N LYS A 89 6.93 -3.18 -6.58
CA LYS A 89 7.40 -2.06 -5.74
C LYS A 89 7.98 -0.93 -6.60
N LYS A 90 8.89 -1.25 -7.52
CA LYS A 90 9.51 -0.28 -8.42
C LYS A 90 8.49 0.44 -9.31
N VAL A 91 7.51 -0.29 -9.85
CA VAL A 91 6.45 0.29 -10.69
C VAL A 91 5.55 1.23 -9.87
N LEU A 92 5.15 0.82 -8.66
CA LEU A 92 4.31 1.62 -7.77
C LEU A 92 5.01 2.92 -7.35
N LYS A 93 6.29 2.84 -6.93
CA LYS A 93 7.10 4.02 -6.60
C LYS A 93 7.19 5.00 -7.77
N LYS A 94 7.47 4.51 -8.98
CA LYS A 94 7.52 5.35 -10.18
C LYS A 94 6.17 6.03 -10.46
N LYS A 95 5.07 5.29 -10.34
CA LYS A 95 3.71 5.83 -10.56
C LYS A 95 3.35 6.90 -9.54
N LEU A 96 3.61 6.66 -8.26
CA LEU A 96 3.37 7.65 -7.21
C LEU A 96 4.22 8.91 -7.41
N ASN A 97 5.52 8.75 -7.67
CA ASN A 97 6.40 9.87 -7.97
C ASN A 97 5.86 10.73 -9.12
N ASN A 98 5.47 10.11 -10.24
CA ASN A 98 4.88 10.85 -11.36
C ASN A 98 3.59 11.58 -10.96
N MET A 99 2.70 10.95 -10.20
CA MET A 99 1.43 11.55 -9.78
C MET A 99 1.63 12.76 -8.85
N PHE A 100 2.61 12.69 -7.95
CA PHE A 100 2.89 13.78 -7.02
C PHE A 100 3.79 14.88 -7.60
N HIS A 101 4.69 14.56 -8.52
CA HIS A 101 5.47 15.58 -9.26
C HIS A 101 4.61 16.40 -10.22
N LEU A 102 3.59 15.80 -10.86
CA LEU A 102 2.60 16.54 -11.66
C LEU A 102 1.75 17.52 -10.82
N ARG A 103 1.76 17.39 -9.49
CA ARG A 103 1.05 18.30 -8.57
C ARG A 103 1.93 19.41 -7.99
N VAL A 104 3.25 19.36 -8.21
CA VAL A 104 4.12 20.49 -7.86
C VAL A 104 3.92 21.52 -8.97
N GLU A 105 3.19 22.59 -8.66
CA GLU A 105 2.85 23.67 -9.58
C GLU A 105 4.08 24.15 -10.37
N TYR A 106 3.87 24.42 -11.65
CA TYR A 106 4.81 25.22 -12.42
C TYR A 106 4.83 26.63 -11.80
N PRO A 107 6.00 27.19 -11.48
CA PRO A 107 6.08 28.58 -11.08
C PRO A 107 5.68 29.47 -12.27
N GLU A 108 4.81 30.46 -12.02
CA GLU A 108 4.85 31.71 -12.79
C GLU A 108 6.01 32.59 -12.30
#